data_AF-A0A927AUN7-F1
#
_entry.id   AF-A0A927AUN7-F1
#
_cell.length_a   1.000
_cell.length_b   1.000
_cell.length_c   1.000
_cell.angle_alpha   90.00
_cell.angle_beta   90.00
_cell.angle_gamma   90.00
#
_symmetry.space_group_name_H-M   'P 1'
#
loop_
_entity.id
_entity.type
_entity.pdbx_description
1 polymer ?
#
loop_
_entity_poly.entity_id
_entity_poly.type
_entity_poly.pdbx_seq_one_letter_code
_entity_poly.pdbx_strand_id
1 'polypeptide(L)' 'MCFPDRVPVSGQYMTDSEAKVIWLCSEGLTNSQIAEQLNRSIKTINRHCENIRMRFDLNGYHTLRQFAIKIRPELEKWVK' A
#
# COMPACT_ATOMS: atom_id res chain seq x y z
N MET A 1 -4.32 -5.23 -11.77
CA MET A 1 -4.97 -5.20 -10.44
C MET A 1 -5.87 -3.98 -10.35
N CYS A 2 -7.15 -4.17 -10.03
CA CYS A 2 -8.11 -3.08 -9.86
C CYS A 2 -8.62 -3.10 -8.43
N PHE A 3 -8.45 -1.99 -7.71
CA PHE A 3 -9.02 -1.81 -6.36
C PHE A 3 -10.15 -0.78 -6.46
N PRO A 4 -11.25 -0.93 -5.69
CA PRO A 4 -12.28 0.11 -5.61
C PRO A 4 -11.70 1.40 -5.01
N ASP A 5 -12.36 2.54 -5.25
CA ASP A 5 -11.96 3.85 -4.71
C ASP A 5 -11.84 3.89 -3.18
N ARG A 6 -12.53 2.96 -2.49
CA ARG A 6 -12.47 2.78 -1.03
C ARG A 6 -12.34 1.31 -0.68
N VAL A 7 -11.16 0.90 -0.23
CA VAL A 7 -10.86 -0.45 0.25
C VAL A 7 -10.91 -0.46 1.78
N PRO A 8 -11.86 -1.17 2.42
CA PRO A 8 -11.87 -1.29 3.87
C PRO A 8 -10.72 -2.21 4.33
N VAL A 9 -9.86 -1.69 5.21
CA VAL A 9 -8.69 -2.39 5.76
C VAL A 9 -8.55 -2.03 7.23
N SER A 10 -8.51 -3.02 8.12
CA SER A 10 -8.24 -2.81 9.56
C SER A 10 -9.08 -1.68 10.21
N GLY A 11 -10.36 -1.57 9.83
CA GLY A 11 -11.29 -0.56 10.36
C GLY A 11 -11.17 0.85 9.74
N GLN A 12 -10.29 1.06 8.76
CA GLN A 12 -10.18 2.30 7.99
C GLN A 12 -10.37 2.05 6.47
N TYR A 13 -10.40 3.11 5.66
CA TYR A 13 -10.51 3.01 4.20
C TYR A 13 -9.22 3.42 3.49
N MET A 14 -8.70 2.62 2.58
CA MET A 14 -7.61 3.02 1.68
C MET A 14 -8.17 3.45 0.34
N THR A 15 -7.52 4.43 -0.29
CA THR A 15 -7.74 4.77 -1.70
C THR A 15 -7.21 3.68 -2.61
N ASP A 16 -7.62 3.69 -3.88
CA ASP A 16 -7.12 2.76 -4.90
C ASP A 16 -5.58 2.77 -4.95
N SER A 17 -4.97 3.96 -4.88
CA SER A 17 -3.54 4.17 -5.04
C SER A 17 -2.77 3.68 -3.83
N GLU A 18 -3.28 3.93 -2.62
CA GLU A 18 -2.70 3.40 -1.37
C GLU A 18 -2.78 1.87 -1.32
N ALA A 19 -3.93 1.31 -1.70
CA ALA A 19 -4.12 -0.15 -1.76
C ALA A 19 -3.16 -0.79 -2.77
N LYS A 20 -2.97 -0.16 -3.94
CA LYS A 20 -2.00 -0.63 -4.95
C LYS A 20 -0.57 -0.63 -4.42
N VAL A 21 -0.15 0.43 -3.74
CA VAL A 21 1.20 0.51 -3.16
C VAL A 21 1.40 -0.55 -2.09
N ILE A 22 0.44 -0.75 -1.18
CA ILE A 22 0.56 -1.76 -0.13
C ILE A 22 0.55 -3.18 -0.69
N TRP A 23 -0.30 -3.45 -1.68
CA TRP A 23 -0.32 -4.75 -2.35
C TRP A 23 1.06 -5.13 -2.89
N LEU A 24 1.68 -4.24 -3.67
CA LEU A 24 3.01 -4.49 -4.23
C LEU A 24 4.11 -4.55 -3.16
N CYS A 25 3.97 -3.77 -2.08
CA CYS A 25 4.87 -3.87 -0.94
C CYS A 25 4.78 -5.25 -0.26
N SER A 26 3.57 -5.83 -0.18
CA SER A 26 3.34 -7.17 0.37
C SER A 26 3.93 -8.29 -0.50
N GLU A 27 4.04 -8.04 -1.81
CA GLU A 27 4.73 -8.91 -2.77
C GLU A 27 6.27 -8.77 -2.71
N GLY A 28 6.77 -7.86 -1.86
CA GLY A 28 8.21 -7.67 -1.62
C GLY A 28 8.89 -6.68 -2.56
N LEU A 29 8.14 -5.90 -3.34
CA LEU A 29 8.72 -4.88 -4.20
C LEU A 29 9.22 -3.68 -3.40
N THR A 30 10.31 -3.09 -3.85
CA THR A 30 10.86 -1.82 -3.35
C THR A 30 10.08 -0.62 -3.89
N ASN A 31 10.16 0.54 -3.24
CA ASN A 31 9.48 1.76 -3.70
C ASN A 31 9.87 2.16 -5.13
N SER A 32 11.09 1.88 -5.57
CA SER A 32 11.55 2.11 -6.95
C SER A 32 10.81 1.20 -7.94
N GLN A 33 10.76 -0.10 -7.65
CA GLN A 33 10.05 -1.08 -8.50
C GLN A 33 8.55 -0.80 -8.55
N ILE A 34 7.96 -0.39 -7.42
CA ILE A 34 6.55 0.04 -7.35
C ILE A 34 6.32 1.27 -8.22
N ALA A 35 7.25 2.23 -8.20
CA ALA A 35 7.16 3.43 -9.01
C ALA A 35 7.17 3.10 -10.51
N GLU A 36 8.07 2.20 -10.94
CA GLU A 36 8.12 1.70 -12.30
C GLU A 36 6.83 0.97 -12.69
N GLN A 37 6.35 0.05 -11.85
CA GLN A 37 5.16 -0.76 -12.13
C GLN A 37 3.87 0.08 -12.19
N LEU A 38 3.75 1.12 -11.38
CA LEU A 38 2.60 2.02 -11.39
C LEU A 38 2.76 3.18 -12.37
N ASN A 39 3.89 3.27 -13.10
CA ASN A 39 4.26 4.40 -13.94
C ASN A 39 4.08 5.74 -13.21
N ARG A 40 4.74 5.85 -12.05
CA ARG A 40 4.73 7.03 -11.17
C ARG A 40 6.14 7.37 -10.72
N SER A 41 6.33 8.59 -10.25
CA SER A 41 7.62 8.97 -9.67
C SER A 41 7.85 8.28 -8.33
N ILE A 42 9.10 7.92 -8.01
CA ILE A 42 9.46 7.39 -6.69
C ILE A 42 9.07 8.34 -5.56
N LYS A 43 9.11 9.67 -5.80
CA LYS A 43 8.67 10.69 -4.84
C LYS A 43 7.17 10.57 -4.54
N THR A 44 6.36 10.29 -5.55
CA THR A 44 4.92 10.04 -5.39
C THR A 44 4.67 8.77 -4.57
N ILE A 45 5.41 7.69 -4.85
CA ILE A 45 5.29 6.45 -4.07
C ILE A 45 5.71 6.67 -2.61
N ASN A 46 6.82 7.35 -2.36
CA ASN A 46 7.24 7.71 -1.01
C ASN A 46 6.17 8.52 -0.27
N ARG A 47 5.53 9.49 -0.95
CA ARG A 47 4.42 10.26 -0.39
C ARG A 47 3.22 9.40 -0.03
N HIS A 48 2.84 8.43 -0.88
CA HIS A 48 1.80 7.47 -0.54
C HIS A 48 2.17 6.65 0.69
N CYS A 49 3.41 6.15 0.76
CA CYS A 49 3.92 5.41 1.91
C CYS A 49 3.89 6.23 3.21
N GLU A 50 4.28 7.51 3.16
CA GLU A 50 4.18 8.43 4.29
C GLU A 50 2.73 8.66 4.74
N ASN A 51 1.82 8.90 3.79
CA ASN A 51 0.40 9.07 4.08
C ASN A 51 -0.18 7.82 4.76
N ILE A 52 0.14 6.62 4.25
CA ILE A 52 -0.30 5.37 4.86
C ILE A 52 0.25 5.23 6.28
N ARG A 53 1.54 5.53 6.48
CA ARG A 53 2.14 5.46 7.82
C ARG A 53 1.43 6.39 8.81
N MET A 54 1.15 7.63 8.41
CA MET A 54 0.44 8.59 9.26
C MET A 54 -0.99 8.14 9.57
N ARG A 55 -1.71 7.60 8.58
CA ARG A 55 -3.11 7.19 8.75
C ARG A 55 -3.30 5.95 9.62
N PHE A 56 -2.36 5.02 9.53
CA PHE A 56 -2.39 3.77 10.28
C PHE A 56 -1.48 3.79 11.52
N ASP A 57 -0.98 4.97 11.91
CA ASP A 57 -0.09 5.19 13.06
C ASP A 57 1.12 4.23 13.09
N LEU A 58 1.73 4.02 11.92
CA LEU A 58 2.83 3.06 11.75
C LEU A 58 4.17 3.72 12.11
N ASN A 59 4.66 3.45 13.32
CA ASN A 59 5.90 4.01 13.84
C ASN A 59 7.14 3.17 13.46
N GLY A 60 7.93 3.64 12.49
CA GLY A 60 9.24 3.07 12.16
C GLY A 60 9.48 2.80 10.67
N TYR A 61 10.73 2.48 10.30
CA TYR A 61 11.12 2.32 8.89
C TYR A 61 10.58 1.01 8.27
N HIS A 62 10.54 -0.09 9.03
CA HIS A 62 10.09 -1.42 8.56
C HIS A 62 8.60 -1.70 8.78
N THR A 63 7.87 -0.81 9.45
CA THR A 63 6.47 -1.05 9.82
C THR A 63 5.55 -1.16 8.63
N LEU A 64 5.83 -0.44 7.53
CA LEU A 64 4.99 -0.48 6.33
C LEU A 64 4.95 -1.87 5.69
N ARG A 65 6.10 -2.55 5.58
CA ARG A 65 6.18 -3.89 4.99
C ARG A 65 5.51 -4.93 5.86
N GLN A 66 5.72 -4.85 7.18
CA GLN A 66 5.04 -5.75 8.12
C GLN A 66 3.52 -5.55 8.09
N PHE A 67 3.09 -4.30 8.03
CA PHE A 67 1.68 -3.95 7.86
C PHE A 67 1.13 -4.51 6.55
N ALA A 68 1.85 -4.36 5.44
CA ALA A 68 1.47 -4.89 4.14
C ALA A 68 1.25 -6.42 4.16
N ILE A 69 2.15 -7.16 4.80
CA ILE A 69 2.02 -8.62 4.97
C ILE A 69 0.80 -8.95 5.84
N LYS A 70 0.59 -8.21 6.93
CA LYS A 70 -0.53 -8.42 7.86
C LYS A 70 -1.89 -8.26 7.16
N ILE A 71 -2.05 -7.24 6.33
CA ILE A 71 -3.33 -6.95 5.68
C ILE A 71 -3.54 -7.65 4.33
N ARG A 72 -2.52 -8.36 3.81
CA ARG A 72 -2.59 -9.06 2.52
C ARG A 72 -3.87 -9.89 2.35
N PRO A 73 -4.31 -10.71 3.32
CA PRO A 73 -5.55 -11.49 3.18
C PRO A 73 -6.82 -10.64 3.05
N GLU A 74 -6.81 -9.40 3.57
CA GLU A 74 -7.91 -8.44 3.39
C GLU A 74 -7.90 -7.89 1.95
N LEU A 75 -6.71 -7.60 1.41
CA LEU A 75 -6.53 -7.08 0.05
C LEU A 75 -6.82 -8.12 -1.04
N GLU A 76 -6.49 -9.39 -0.82
CA GLU A 76 -6.72 -10.49 -1.79
C GLU A 76 -8.19 -10.60 -2.20
N LYS A 77 -9.13 -10.20 -1.34
CA LYS A 77 -10.58 -10.17 -1.63
C LYS A 77 -10.94 -9.23 -2.78
N TRP A 78 -10.06 -8.27 -3.08
CA TRP A 78 -10.27 -7.20 -4.06
C TRP A 78 -9.37 -7.34 -5.28
N VAL A 79 -8.33 -8.17 -5.21
CA VAL A 79 -7.45 -8.49 -6.33
C VAL A 79 -8.16 -9.51 -7.23
N LYS A 80 -9.11 -9.00 -8.03
CA LYS A 80 -9.72 -9.74 -9.14
C LYS A 80 -8.89 -9.59 -10.41
#